data_AF-A0A2X3BKG7-F1
#
_entry.id   AF-A0A2X3BKG7-F1
#
_cell.length_a   1.000
_cell.length_b   1.000
_cell.length_c   1.000
_cell.angle_alpha   90.00
_cell.angle_beta   90.00
_cell.angle_gamma   90.00
#
_symmetry.space_group_name_H-M   'P 1'
#
loop_
_entity.id
_entity.type
_entity.pdbx_description
1 polymer ?
#
loop_
_entity_poly.entity_id
_entity_poly.type
_entity_poly.pdbx_seq_one_letter_code
_entity_poly.pdbx_strand_id
1 'polypeptide(L)'
;MPDKVYSVNARGTDINEKAMTQKAVRESYAKHVHGCLLRLAAIVFQTLPFEQAVISGFTQRVSKRTGYLEDEYIISWRVRRSEIELINFGNLRGVDPIEALGDRGLIRKMSSTYIFQPIEPLTQMAGTD
;
A
#
# COMPACT_ATOMS: atom_id res chain seq x y z
N MET A 1 6.35 3.41 -11.01
CA MET A 1 6.62 1.98 -10.76
C MET A 1 7.44 1.43 -11.91
N PRO A 2 8.39 0.51 -11.68
CA PRO A 2 9.07 -0.19 -12.76
C PRO A 2 8.07 -0.86 -13.69
N ASP A 3 8.33 -0.77 -14.99
CA ASP A 3 7.53 -1.35 -16.07
C ASP A 3 8.28 -2.44 -16.84
N LYS A 4 9.51 -2.75 -16.42
CA LYS A 4 10.43 -3.70 -17.04
C LYS A 4 11.07 -4.59 -15.98
N VAL A 5 11.30 -5.85 -16.34
CA VAL A 5 12.08 -6.81 -15.55
C VAL A 5 13.32 -7.19 -16.36
N TYR A 6 14.44 -7.23 -15.66
CA TYR A 6 15.72 -7.67 -16.20
C TYR A 6 16.03 -9.06 -15.66
N SER A 7 16.49 -9.95 -16.53
CA SER A 7 16.94 -11.30 -16.17
C SER A 7 18.22 -11.63 -16.91
N VAL A 8 19.09 -12.43 -16.30
CA VAL A 8 20.30 -12.90 -16.99
C VAL A 8 19.92 -14.06 -17.90
N ASN A 9 20.48 -14.11 -19.10
CA ASN A 9 20.29 -15.26 -20.00
C ASN A 9 20.85 -16.54 -19.37
N ALA A 10 20.42 -17.72 -19.84
CA ALA A 10 20.83 -19.00 -19.25
C ALA A 10 22.36 -19.24 -19.26
N ARG A 11 23.11 -18.50 -20.10
CA ARG A 11 24.58 -18.59 -20.21
C ARG A 11 25.34 -17.59 -19.33
N GLY A 12 24.66 -16.66 -18.67
CA GLY A 12 25.30 -15.66 -17.81
C GLY A 12 25.94 -14.47 -18.55
N THR A 13 25.76 -14.35 -19.86
CA THR A 13 26.53 -13.41 -20.71
C THR A 13 25.78 -12.13 -21.04
N ASP A 14 24.45 -12.19 -21.08
CA ASP A 14 23.61 -11.09 -21.56
C ASP A 14 22.43 -10.86 -20.61
N ILE A 15 21.91 -9.63 -20.62
CA ILE A 15 20.72 -9.24 -19.87
C ILE A 15 19.52 -9.21 -20.83
N ASN A 16 18.51 -10.01 -20.51
CA ASN A 16 17.21 -9.98 -21.16
C ASN A 16 16.31 -8.94 -20.50
N GLU A 17 15.82 -7.98 -21.29
CA GLU A 17 14.77 -7.04 -20.88
C GLU A 17 13.40 -7.58 -21.29
N LYS A 18 12.44 -7.57 -20.35
CA LYS A 18 11.06 -7.94 -20.63
C LYS A 18 10.10 -6.89 -20.07
N ALA A 19 9.24 -6.36 -20.94
CA ALA A 19 8.16 -5.48 -20.52
C ALA A 19 7.17 -6.24 -19.61
N MET A 20 6.77 -5.59 -18.52
CA MET A 20 5.75 -6.08 -17.62
C MET A 20 4.37 -5.91 -18.24
N THR A 21 3.44 -6.82 -17.91
CA THR A 21 2.03 -6.59 -18.23
C THR A 21 1.50 -5.42 -17.39
N GLN A 22 0.51 -4.70 -17.90
CA GLN A 22 -0.12 -3.60 -17.14
C GLN A 22 -0.69 -4.08 -15.80
N LYS A 23 -1.22 -5.31 -15.74
CA LYS A 23 -1.67 -5.92 -14.50
C LYS A 23 -0.52 -6.09 -13.50
N ALA A 24 0.65 -6.58 -13.94
CA ALA A 24 1.81 -6.78 -13.07
C ALA A 24 2.37 -5.45 -12.53
N VAL A 25 2.39 -4.39 -13.35
CA VAL A 25 2.79 -3.04 -12.90
C VAL A 25 1.83 -2.52 -11.83
N ARG A 26 0.52 -2.67 -12.05
CA ARG A 26 -0.52 -2.25 -11.09
C ARG A 26 -0.49 -3.07 -9.80
N GLU A 27 -0.25 -4.37 -9.89
CA GLU A 27 -0.06 -5.24 -8.72
C GLU A 27 1.16 -4.80 -7.91
N SER A 28 2.30 -4.53 -8.56
CA SER A 28 3.50 -4.02 -7.90
C SER A 28 3.22 -2.68 -7.20
N TYR A 29 2.48 -1.78 -7.86
CA TYR A 29 2.03 -0.53 -7.25
C TYR A 29 1.13 -0.78 -6.02
N ALA A 30 0.15 -1.67 -6.10
CA ALA A 30 -0.70 -2.02 -4.98
C ALA A 30 0.11 -2.60 -3.81
N LYS A 31 1.01 -3.54 -4.05
CA LYS A 31 1.91 -4.11 -3.02
C LYS A 31 2.75 -3.03 -2.35
N HIS A 32 3.25 -2.06 -3.12
CA HIS A 32 4.01 -0.95 -2.57
C HIS A 32 3.15 -0.02 -1.70
N VAL A 33 1.97 0.38 -2.16
CA VAL A 33 1.05 1.23 -1.37
C VAL A 33 0.72 0.55 -0.04
N HIS A 34 0.32 -0.72 -0.06
CA HIS A 34 0.02 -1.47 1.16
C HIS A 34 1.25 -1.67 2.05
N GLY A 35 2.41 -1.94 1.45
CA GLY A 35 3.68 -2.07 2.17
C GLY A 35 4.11 -0.77 2.86
N CYS A 36 3.85 0.39 2.25
CA CYS A 36 4.07 1.69 2.87
C CYS A 36 3.19 1.89 4.12
N LEU A 37 1.90 1.55 4.05
CA LEU A 37 1.01 1.62 5.21
C LEU A 37 1.46 0.66 6.32
N LEU A 38 1.82 -0.57 5.97
CA LEU A 38 2.31 -1.55 6.94
C LEU A 38 3.58 -1.05 7.66
N ARG A 39 4.52 -0.50 6.89
CA ARG A 39 5.75 0.08 7.43
C ARG A 39 5.47 1.28 8.34
N LEU A 40 4.56 2.16 7.93
CA LEU A 40 4.18 3.31 8.75
C LEU A 40 3.53 2.87 10.07
N ALA A 41 2.63 1.88 10.04
CA ALA A 41 2.01 1.33 11.25
C ALA A 41 3.06 0.74 12.20
N ALA A 42 3.99 -0.06 11.68
CA ALA A 42 5.08 -0.62 12.48
C ALA A 42 5.93 0.49 13.13
N ILE A 43 6.28 1.54 12.39
CA ILE A 43 7.03 2.69 12.94
C ILE A 43 6.22 3.40 14.02
N VAL A 44 4.94 3.70 13.77
CA VAL A 44 4.05 4.39 14.71
C VAL A 44 3.97 3.63 16.04
N PHE A 45 3.69 2.33 16.01
CA PHE A 45 3.56 1.56 17.24
C PHE A 45 4.91 1.27 17.92
N GLN A 46 6.01 1.19 17.16
CA GLN A 46 7.34 1.06 17.73
C GLN A 46 7.80 2.33 18.47
N THR A 47 7.34 3.50 18.02
CA THR A 47 7.82 4.81 18.49
C THR A 47 6.88 5.52 19.46
N LEU A 48 5.58 5.29 19.34
CA LEU A 48 4.55 6.00 20.10
C LEU A 48 3.74 5.02 20.96
N PRO A 49 3.30 5.42 22.17
CA PRO A 49 2.54 4.57 23.09
C PRO A 49 1.04 4.54 22.76
N PHE A 50 0.67 4.58 21.48
CA PHE A 50 -0.72 4.48 21.04
C PHE A 50 -1.13 3.04 20.79
N GLU A 51 -2.39 2.71 21.07
CA GLU A 51 -2.96 1.38 20.80
C GLU A 51 -3.68 1.30 19.44
N GLN A 52 -4.02 2.45 18.86
CA GLN A 52 -4.69 2.54 17.57
C GLN A 52 -4.17 3.74 16.77
N ALA A 53 -4.08 3.57 15.45
CA ALA A 53 -3.78 4.65 14.51
C ALA A 53 -4.70 4.55 13.27
N VAL A 54 -4.95 5.70 12.64
CA VAL A 54 -5.49 5.76 11.28
C VAL A 54 -4.40 6.27 10.35
N ILE A 55 -4.11 5.49 9.31
CA ILE A 55 -3.10 5.81 8.30
C ILE A 55 -3.79 5.86 6.95
N SER A 56 -3.69 6.99 6.27
CA SER A 56 -4.32 7.23 4.96
C SER A 56 -3.27 7.54 3.91
N GLY A 57 -3.47 7.03 2.70
CA GLY A 57 -2.60 7.26 1.56
C GLY A 57 -3.39 7.89 0.41
N PHE A 58 -2.79 8.93 -0.20
CA PHE A 58 -3.34 9.60 -1.37
C PHE A 58 -2.35 9.58 -2.54
N THR A 59 -2.88 9.80 -3.73
CA THR A 59 -2.11 10.11 -4.93
C THR A 59 -2.53 11.47 -5.45
N GLN A 60 -1.58 12.21 -6.00
CA GLN A 60 -1.88 13.50 -6.62
C GLN A 60 -2.34 13.31 -8.06
N ARG A 61 -3.45 13.93 -8.43
CA ARG A 61 -3.96 13.92 -9.81
C ARG A 61 -4.42 15.31 -10.23
N VAL A 62 -4.22 15.61 -11.51
CA VAL A 62 -4.78 16.82 -12.10
C VAL A 62 -6.28 16.62 -12.31
N SER A 63 -7.07 17.43 -11.63
CA SER A 63 -8.52 17.44 -11.73
C SER A 63 -8.96 17.86 -13.12
N LYS A 64 -9.74 17.00 -13.80
CA LYS A 64 -10.29 17.33 -15.13
C LYS A 64 -11.30 18.48 -15.09
N ARG A 65 -11.84 18.78 -13.91
CA ARG A 65 -12.83 19.83 -13.69
C ARG A 65 -12.19 21.19 -13.44
N THR A 66 -11.11 21.22 -12.65
CA THR A 66 -10.50 22.49 -12.18
C THR A 66 -9.12 22.74 -12.77
N GLY A 67 -8.44 21.71 -13.28
CA GLY A 67 -7.05 21.77 -13.76
C GLY A 67 -6.00 21.78 -12.64
N TYR A 68 -6.42 21.80 -11.37
CA TYR A 68 -5.49 21.79 -10.24
C TYR A 68 -5.04 20.39 -9.86
N LEU A 69 -3.85 20.31 -9.27
CA LEU A 69 -3.36 19.11 -8.62
C LEU A 69 -4.14 18.93 -7.32
N GLU A 70 -4.91 17.85 -7.23
CA GLU A 70 -5.74 17.50 -6.08
C GLU A 70 -5.23 16.18 -5.46
N ASP A 71 -5.31 16.07 -4.14
CA ASP A 71 -4.99 14.85 -3.41
C ASP A 71 -6.20 13.91 -3.44
N GLU A 72 -6.06 12.77 -4.12
CA GLU A 72 -7.07 11.71 -4.13
C GLU A 72 -6.67 10.59 -3.17
N TYR A 73 -7.38 10.47 -2.04
CA TYR A 73 -7.20 9.35 -1.12
C TYR A 73 -7.61 8.04 -1.79
N ILE A 74 -6.75 7.02 -1.71
CA ILE A 74 -6.96 5.71 -2.35
C ILE A 74 -7.04 4.56 -1.36
N ILE A 75 -6.55 4.79 -0.14
CA ILE A 75 -6.51 3.80 0.94
C ILE A 75 -6.54 4.50 2.30
N SER A 76 -7.25 3.93 3.25
CA SER A 76 -7.26 4.39 4.65
C SER A 76 -7.43 3.19 5.56
N TRP A 77 -6.59 3.10 6.58
CA TRP A 77 -6.52 1.92 7.45
C TRP A 77 -6.51 2.33 8.91
N ARG A 78 -7.53 1.88 9.64
CA ARG A 78 -7.57 1.90 11.09
C ARG A 78 -6.97 0.60 11.60
N VAL A 79 -5.85 0.70 12.27
CA VAL A 79 -5.06 -0.43 12.75
C VAL A 79 -4.84 -0.32 14.25
N ARG A 80 -4.88 -1.46 14.94
CA ARG A 80 -4.46 -1.59 16.34
C ARG A 80 -3.04 -2.15 16.44
N ARG A 81 -2.35 -1.80 17.52
CA ARG A 81 -1.02 -2.36 17.86
C ARG A 81 -1.02 -3.89 17.82
N SER A 82 -2.01 -4.50 18.46
CA SER A 82 -2.17 -5.96 18.50
C SER A 82 -2.31 -6.62 17.12
N GLU A 83 -2.81 -5.92 16.11
CA GLU A 83 -2.91 -6.46 14.74
C GLU A 83 -1.54 -6.47 14.06
N ILE A 84 -0.69 -5.48 14.35
CA ILE A 84 0.69 -5.42 13.84
C ILE A 84 1.59 -6.47 14.50
N GLU A 85 1.42 -6.72 15.80
CA GLU A 85 2.22 -7.69 16.55
C GLU A 85 2.02 -9.14 16.08
N LEU A 86 0.92 -9.44 15.39
CA LEU A 86 0.67 -10.75 14.79
C LEU A 86 1.47 -11.00 13.50
N ILE A 87 2.05 -9.96 12.90
CA ILE A 87 2.80 -10.08 11.65
C ILE A 87 4.19 -10.61 11.96
N ASN A 88 4.56 -11.70 11.30
CA ASN A 88 5.91 -12.26 11.40
C ASN A 88 6.93 -11.42 10.61
N PHE A 89 7.42 -10.34 11.24
CA PHE A 89 8.50 -9.51 10.68
C PHE A 89 9.83 -10.26 10.53
N GLY A 90 10.01 -11.41 11.18
CA GLY A 90 11.16 -12.29 10.98
C GLY A 90 11.16 -13.03 9.63
N ASN A 91 10.00 -13.16 8.98
CA ASN A 91 9.85 -13.79 7.65
C ASN A 91 9.05 -12.91 6.69
N LEU A 92 9.51 -11.68 6.46
CA LEU A 92 8.85 -10.74 5.54
C LEU A 92 8.69 -11.26 4.11
N ARG A 93 9.54 -12.18 3.66
CA ARG A 93 9.42 -12.81 2.32
C ARG A 93 8.12 -13.61 2.16
N GLY A 94 7.56 -14.10 3.27
CA GLY A 94 6.28 -14.82 3.28
C GLY A 94 5.05 -13.92 3.49
N VAL A 95 5.24 -12.62 3.67
CA VAL A 95 4.14 -11.67 3.95
C VAL A 95 3.73 -10.98 2.66
N ASP A 96 2.50 -11.22 2.18
CA ASP A 96 1.91 -10.37 1.14
C ASP A 96 1.37 -9.09 1.80
N PRO A 97 1.89 -7.89 1.46
CA PRO A 97 1.43 -6.65 2.08
C PRO A 97 -0.05 -6.35 1.81
N ILE A 98 -0.61 -6.80 0.68
CA ILE A 98 -2.03 -6.59 0.35
C ILE A 98 -2.93 -7.38 1.32
N GLU A 99 -2.54 -8.61 1.63
CA GLU A 99 -3.24 -9.50 2.55
C GLU A 99 -2.97 -9.13 4.01
N ALA A 100 -1.75 -8.66 4.33
CA ALA A 100 -1.33 -8.33 5.69
C ALA A 100 -2.12 -7.18 6.32
N LEU A 101 -2.61 -6.23 5.51
CA LEU A 101 -3.49 -5.17 6.00
C LEU A 101 -4.89 -5.69 6.39
N GLY A 102 -5.27 -6.86 5.88
CA GLY A 102 -6.58 -7.48 6.09
C GLY A 102 -7.76 -6.63 5.60
N ASP A 103 -8.97 -7.12 5.79
CA ASP A 103 -10.18 -6.36 5.47
C ASP A 103 -10.71 -5.54 6.66
N ARG A 104 -10.34 -5.93 7.88
CA ARG A 104 -10.84 -5.27 9.10
C ARG A 104 -10.18 -3.90 9.26
N GLY A 105 -11.01 -2.85 9.32
CA GLY A 105 -10.54 -1.48 9.49
C GLY A 105 -9.90 -0.86 8.25
N LEU A 106 -9.85 -1.58 7.12
CA LEU A 106 -9.34 -1.09 5.85
C LEU A 106 -10.48 -0.56 4.98
N ILE A 107 -10.34 0.66 4.49
CA ILE A 107 -11.14 1.22 3.40
C ILE A 107 -10.24 1.35 2.18
N ARG A 108 -10.61 0.64 1.12
CA ARG A 108 -10.03 0.77 -0.22
C ARG A 108 -11.08 0.42 -1.27
N LYS A 109 -11.01 1.06 -2.44
CA LYS A 109 -11.73 0.64 -3.64
C LYS A 109 -10.70 0.26 -4.69
N MET A 110 -10.50 -1.04 -4.88
CA MET A 110 -9.49 -1.58 -5.79
C MET A 110 -10.10 -2.64 -6.69
N SER A 111 -9.90 -2.53 -8.01
CA SER A 111 -10.37 -3.54 -8.96
C SER A 111 -9.57 -4.85 -8.83
N SER A 112 -10.08 -5.94 -9.42
CA SER A 112 -9.35 -7.21 -9.57
C SER A 112 -8.08 -7.11 -10.42
N THR A 113 -7.89 -5.97 -11.12
CA THR A 113 -6.68 -5.61 -11.87
C THR A 113 -5.84 -4.54 -11.18
N TYR A 114 -6.07 -4.34 -9.87
CA TYR A 114 -5.31 -3.46 -8.98
C TYR A 114 -5.39 -1.95 -9.31
N ILE A 115 -6.50 -1.52 -9.91
CA ILE A 115 -6.76 -0.08 -10.12
C ILE A 115 -7.43 0.47 -8.88
N PHE A 116 -6.79 1.42 -8.21
CA PHE A 116 -7.38 2.18 -7.12
C PHE A 116 -8.38 3.22 -7.62
N GLN A 117 -9.47 3.37 -6.89
CA GLN A 117 -10.45 4.43 -7.03
C GLN A 117 -10.42 5.32 -5.79
N PRO A 118 -10.82 6.60 -5.92
CA PRO A 118 -10.92 7.51 -4.78
C PRO A 118 -11.85 6.98 -3.69
N ILE A 119 -11.47 7.25 -2.44
CA ILE A 119 -12.25 6.98 -1.24
C ILE A 119 -12.34 8.24 -0.37
N GLU A 120 -13.33 8.28 0.50
CA GLU A 120 -13.27 9.14 1.68
C GLU A 120 -12.45 8.43 2.77
N PRO A 121 -11.39 9.05 3.30
CA PRO A 121 -10.55 8.41 4.31
C PRO A 121 -11.29 8.30 5.66
N LEU A 122 -10.84 7.37 6.49
CA LEU A 122 -11.30 7.29 7.88
C LEU A 122 -10.87 8.55 8.63
N THR A 123 -11.78 9.09 9.43
CA THR A 123 -11.45 10.14 10.40
C THR A 123 -11.24 9.50 11.77
N GLN A 124 -10.24 9.97 12.52
CA GLN A 124 -10.10 9.68 13.94
C GLN A 124 -10.34 10.99 14.71
N MET A 125 -11.43 11.05 15.47
CA MET A 125 -11.69 12.13 16.40
C MET A 125 -10.78 11.94 17.60
N ALA A 126 -10.01 12.96 17.98
CA ALA A 126 -9.27 12.91 19.23
C ALA A 126 -10.26 13.08 20.40
N GLY A 127 -10.40 12.05 21.23
CA GLY A 127 -11.16 12.11 22.48
C GLY A 127 -12.59 11.59 22.38
N THR A 128 -12.77 10.28 22.35
CA THR A 128 -13.87 9.60 23.05
C THR A 128 -13.52 8.12 23.10
N ASP A 129 -12.91 7.73 24.21
CA ASP A 129 -13.08 6.46 24.94
C ASP A 129 -12.49 6.67 26.34
#